data_AF-A0A2E5WTY9-F1
#
_entry.id   AF-A0A2E5WTY9-F1
#
_cell.length_a   1.000
_cell.length_b   1.000
_cell.length_c   1.000
_cell.angle_alpha   90.00
_cell.angle_beta   90.00
_cell.angle_gamma   90.00
#
_symmetry.space_group_name_H-M   'P 1'
#
loop_
_entity.id
_entity.type
_entity.pdbx_description
1 polymer ?
#
loop_
_entity_poly.entity_id
_entity_poly.type
_entity_poly.pdbx_seq_one_letter_code
_entity_poly.pdbx_strand_id
1 'polypeptide(L)'
;MKDDPLTMEFNDFYERKIKPNLLELEQERKKLCVRLLKSNAIAALAFPGVFLAVVLIPAIHDGDQNLLISLPIFCVIFYLSGFILLLSWGITLFRFKSVEKQRSLYLDGFSQWIMDPLVTFINPSFTYSRRSSLSESEFKNSGLYGSYDVEYGPIWGTPIPSGAIFISEDEIIGEHEGVHTRCSECELYTVKRSGKSTRTVYHFKGMLITSRPQNRQDHQEHTIVVPVQRYRMHWAVKFIIFIAVFCGGIIASCLLFSIFYQAVEFFNSISFLPDLPIKKWHVIILGVVTYLVSIWKLYSWLEKEPPPNPDLKSILNTPSANNKNLAHITHYFPALQGRFDVLSDDPQAASKTLDQKTLSHLIEFHDKINRNIRIAFIGDKIQTAIWHEETIRAPRIWRTILGKKYIQGFLQEYSTALKVVSSALSR
;
A
#
# COMPACT_ATOMS: atom_id res chain seq x y z
N MET A 1 -13.22 25.88 4.33
CA MET A 1 -14.08 24.96 5.10
C MET A 1 -14.59 25.75 6.27
N LYS A 2 -15.91 25.95 6.39
CA LYS A 2 -16.49 26.42 7.66
C LYS A 2 -16.17 25.36 8.72
N ASP A 3 -15.85 25.79 9.94
CA ASP A 3 -15.57 24.88 11.06
C ASP A 3 -16.84 24.08 11.37
N ASP A 4 -16.93 22.88 10.81
CA ASP A 4 -17.93 21.88 11.17
C ASP A 4 -17.74 21.56 12.67
N PRO A 5 -18.78 21.63 13.51
CA PRO A 5 -18.71 21.29 14.93
C PRO A 5 -17.93 19.99 15.21
N LEU A 6 -18.12 18.97 14.36
CA LEU A 6 -17.40 17.69 14.46
C LEU A 6 -15.88 17.87 14.32
N THR A 7 -15.44 18.79 13.44
CA THR A 7 -14.02 19.08 13.25
C THR A 7 -13.42 19.77 14.47
N MET A 8 -14.15 20.69 15.10
CA MET A 8 -13.68 21.34 16.34
C MET A 8 -13.58 20.35 17.49
N GLU A 9 -14.61 19.51 17.67
CA GLU A 9 -14.63 18.46 18.68
C GLU A 9 -13.49 17.45 18.49
N PHE A 10 -13.29 16.99 17.24
CA PHE A 10 -12.17 16.10 16.91
C PHE A 10 -10.81 16.75 17.16
N ASN A 11 -10.65 18.05 16.89
CA ASN A 11 -9.38 18.75 17.12
C ASN A 11 -9.02 18.75 18.61
N ASP A 12 -10.00 19.04 19.46
CA ASP A 12 -9.79 19.09 20.91
C ASP A 12 -9.57 17.67 21.47
N PHE A 13 -10.33 16.68 21.00
CA PHE A 13 -10.08 15.26 21.29
C PHE A 13 -8.68 14.82 20.86
N TYR A 14 -8.25 15.18 19.65
CA TYR A 14 -6.94 14.83 19.12
C TYR A 14 -5.83 15.42 19.98
N GLU A 15 -5.90 16.71 20.30
CA GLU A 15 -4.88 17.40 21.10
C GLU A 15 -4.80 16.86 22.53
N ARG A 16 -5.93 16.52 23.16
CA ARG A 16 -5.97 16.06 24.55
C ARG A 16 -5.70 14.57 24.74
N LYS A 17 -6.22 13.71 23.85
CA LYS A 17 -6.19 12.24 24.04
C LYS A 17 -5.21 11.54 23.12
N ILE A 18 -5.19 11.90 21.83
CA ILE A 18 -4.44 11.15 20.81
C ILE A 18 -2.98 11.63 20.73
N LYS A 19 -2.74 12.93 20.68
CA LYS A 19 -1.42 13.53 20.45
C LYS A 19 -0.38 13.17 21.50
N PRO A 20 -0.67 13.14 22.82
CA PRO A 20 0.31 12.72 23.82
C PRO A 20 0.80 11.28 23.58
N ASN A 21 -0.13 10.35 23.34
CA ASN A 21 0.17 8.95 23.06
C ASN A 21 0.94 8.78 21.73
N LEU A 22 0.58 9.56 20.70
CA LEU A 22 1.32 9.56 19.43
C LEU A 22 2.77 10.05 19.60
N LEU A 23 3.02 11.03 20.47
CA LEU A 23 4.38 11.51 20.73
C LEU A 23 5.23 10.41 21.38
N GLU A 24 4.66 9.66 22.32
CA GLU A 24 5.33 8.52 22.93
C GLU A 24 5.61 7.40 21.90
N LEU A 25 4.60 7.00 21.13
CA LEU A 25 4.75 6.00 20.06
C LEU A 25 5.73 6.45 18.97
N GLU A 26 5.79 7.74 18.65
CA GLU A 26 6.76 8.28 17.70
C GLU A 26 8.20 8.17 18.23
N GLN A 27 8.41 8.32 19.54
CA GLN A 27 9.72 8.07 20.15
C GLN A 27 10.09 6.59 20.08
N GLU A 28 9.14 5.68 20.33
CA GLU A 28 9.35 4.23 20.17
C GLU A 28 9.68 3.87 18.72
N ARG A 29 8.93 4.42 17.77
CA ARG A 29 9.19 4.28 16.34
C ARG A 29 10.59 4.74 15.97
N LYS A 30 11.03 5.92 16.45
CA LYS A 30 12.39 6.43 16.22
C LYS A 30 13.44 5.49 16.81
N LYS A 31 13.24 4.97 18.02
CA LYS A 31 14.13 3.96 18.63
C LYS A 31 14.20 2.69 17.77
N LEU A 32 13.06 2.21 17.26
CA LEU A 32 12.98 1.07 16.35
C LEU A 32 13.73 1.34 15.03
N CYS A 33 13.54 2.50 14.41
CA CYS A 33 14.26 2.92 13.21
C CYS A 33 15.77 2.98 13.44
N VAL A 34 16.23 3.59 14.54
CA VAL A 34 17.66 3.69 14.85
C VAL A 34 18.24 2.29 15.07
N ARG A 35 17.54 1.39 15.76
CA ARG A 35 17.98 0.00 15.91
C ARG A 35 18.07 -0.73 14.56
N LEU A 36 17.08 -0.56 13.69
CA LEU A 36 17.07 -1.12 12.33
C LEU A 36 18.21 -0.57 11.45
N LEU A 37 18.53 0.70 11.59
CA LEU A 37 19.64 1.34 10.88
C LEU A 37 20.99 0.87 11.44
N LYS A 38 21.14 0.79 12.77
CA LYS A 38 22.37 0.27 13.41
C LYS A 38 22.62 -1.18 13.02
N SER A 39 21.60 -2.04 13.03
CA SER A 39 21.76 -3.43 12.61
C SER A 39 22.21 -3.54 11.14
N ASN A 40 21.64 -2.70 10.27
CA ASN A 40 22.06 -2.64 8.87
C ASN A 40 23.48 -2.11 8.70
N ALA A 41 23.88 -1.09 9.46
CA ALA A 41 25.21 -0.52 9.41
C ALA A 41 26.26 -1.53 9.90
N ILE A 42 25.99 -2.25 11.00
CA ILE A 42 26.88 -3.31 11.49
C ILE A 42 27.04 -4.41 10.45
N ALA A 43 25.94 -4.87 9.84
CA ALA A 43 26.01 -5.88 8.78
C ALA A 43 26.80 -5.40 7.56
N ALA A 44 26.59 -4.14 7.15
CA ALA A 44 27.31 -3.52 6.03
C ALA A 44 28.80 -3.32 6.31
N LEU A 45 29.21 -3.14 7.57
CA LEU A 45 30.63 -3.00 7.96
C LEU A 45 31.31 -4.35 8.22
N ALA A 46 30.62 -5.32 8.81
CA ALA A 46 31.17 -6.63 9.10
C ALA A 46 31.43 -7.44 7.82
N PHE A 47 30.57 -7.30 6.80
CA PHE A 47 30.68 -8.08 5.58
C PHE A 47 31.98 -7.82 4.79
N PRO A 48 32.39 -6.58 4.50
CA PRO A 48 33.67 -6.30 3.86
C PRO A 48 34.85 -6.86 4.64
N GLY A 49 34.81 -6.79 5.98
CA GLY A 49 35.86 -7.35 6.83
C GLY A 49 35.99 -8.86 6.70
N VAL A 50 34.87 -9.58 6.72
CA VAL A 50 34.85 -11.04 6.51
C VAL A 50 35.27 -11.39 5.08
N PHE A 51 34.79 -10.66 4.07
CA PHE A 51 35.19 -10.85 2.68
C PHE A 51 36.70 -10.64 2.49
N LEU A 52 37.24 -9.56 3.05
CA LEU A 52 38.66 -9.26 3.02
C LEU A 52 39.47 -10.36 3.73
N ALA A 53 39.02 -10.81 4.89
CA ALA A 53 39.68 -11.91 5.61
C ALA A 53 39.66 -13.24 4.83
N VAL A 54 38.55 -13.58 4.18
CA VAL A 54 38.39 -14.87 3.48
C VAL A 54 39.03 -14.85 2.08
N VAL A 55 39.04 -13.72 1.38
CA VAL A 55 39.52 -13.63 -0.01
C VAL A 55 40.94 -13.10 -0.10
N LEU A 56 41.28 -12.03 0.62
CA LEU A 56 42.59 -11.40 0.51
C LEU A 56 43.67 -12.13 1.30
N ILE A 57 43.37 -12.69 2.48
CA ILE A 57 44.40 -13.38 3.28
C ILE A 57 44.96 -14.61 2.56
N PRO A 58 44.16 -15.53 1.99
CA PRO A 58 44.70 -16.66 1.23
C PRO A 58 45.45 -16.23 -0.02
N ALA A 59 44.94 -15.22 -0.74
CA ALA A 59 45.59 -14.70 -1.96
C ALA A 59 46.99 -14.11 -1.66
N ILE A 60 47.17 -13.47 -0.51
CA ILE A 60 48.47 -12.95 -0.06
C ILE A 60 49.39 -14.10 0.39
N HIS A 61 48.84 -15.09 1.10
CA HIS A 61 49.62 -16.21 1.62
C HIS A 61 50.25 -17.08 0.52
N ASP A 62 49.52 -17.32 -0.58
CA ASP A 62 49.97 -18.24 -1.63
C ASP A 62 50.96 -17.62 -2.63
N GLY A 63 51.27 -16.32 -2.50
CA GLY A 63 52.37 -15.66 -3.22
C GLY A 63 52.22 -15.57 -4.75
N ASP A 64 51.06 -15.90 -5.30
CA ASP A 64 50.85 -15.97 -6.75
C ASP A 64 50.64 -14.57 -7.35
N GLN A 65 51.67 -14.05 -8.02
CA GLN A 65 51.67 -12.72 -8.65
C GLN A 65 50.68 -12.62 -9.83
N ASN A 66 50.29 -13.72 -10.48
CA ASN A 66 49.34 -13.69 -11.58
C ASN A 66 47.89 -13.52 -11.09
N LEU A 67 47.61 -13.98 -9.86
CA LEU A 67 46.32 -13.80 -9.21
C LEU A 67 46.08 -12.32 -8.89
N LEU A 68 47.11 -11.58 -8.48
CA LEU A 68 47.06 -10.16 -8.11
C LEU A 68 46.60 -9.21 -9.23
N ILE A 69 46.90 -9.53 -10.49
CA ILE A 69 46.55 -8.68 -11.65
C ILE A 69 45.09 -8.92 -12.09
N SER A 70 44.57 -10.14 -11.94
CA SER A 70 43.17 -10.50 -12.27
C SER A 70 42.20 -10.31 -11.08
N LEU A 71 42.74 -10.24 -9.86
CA LEU A 71 42.01 -10.03 -8.61
C LEU A 71 41.05 -8.83 -8.60
N PRO A 72 41.39 -7.62 -9.11
CA PRO A 72 40.56 -6.44 -8.85
C PRO A 72 39.17 -6.54 -9.50
N ILE A 73 39.07 -7.09 -10.71
CA ILE A 73 37.78 -7.20 -11.41
C ILE A 73 36.93 -8.31 -10.78
N PHE A 74 37.50 -9.49 -10.56
CA PHE A 74 36.78 -10.60 -9.93
C PHE A 74 36.41 -10.28 -8.48
N CYS A 75 37.30 -9.66 -7.69
CA CYS A 75 37.00 -9.24 -6.33
C CYS A 75 35.87 -8.21 -6.29
N VAL A 76 35.83 -7.24 -7.22
CA VAL A 76 34.73 -6.28 -7.29
C VAL A 76 33.42 -6.98 -7.64
N ILE A 77 33.41 -7.92 -8.59
CA ILE A 77 32.19 -8.67 -8.97
C ILE A 77 31.73 -9.59 -7.81
N PHE A 78 32.63 -10.33 -7.16
CA PHE A 78 32.32 -11.19 -6.02
C PHE A 78 31.92 -10.39 -4.79
N TYR A 79 32.53 -9.24 -4.56
CA TYR A 79 32.15 -8.32 -3.49
C TYR A 79 30.76 -7.74 -3.76
N LEU A 80 30.48 -7.24 -4.97
CA LEU A 80 29.17 -6.69 -5.32
C LEU A 80 28.07 -7.75 -5.29
N SER A 81 28.31 -8.94 -5.84
CA SER A 81 27.35 -10.05 -5.81
C SER A 81 27.14 -10.60 -4.41
N GLY A 82 28.21 -10.79 -3.63
CA GLY A 82 28.15 -11.18 -2.22
C GLY A 82 27.45 -10.13 -1.36
N PHE A 83 27.69 -8.84 -1.62
CA PHE A 83 27.00 -7.73 -0.94
C PHE A 83 25.51 -7.70 -1.28
N ILE A 84 25.13 -7.89 -2.54
CA ILE A 84 23.72 -7.99 -2.94
C ILE A 84 23.05 -9.22 -2.30
N LEU A 85 23.73 -10.38 -2.29
CA LEU A 85 23.23 -11.59 -1.66
C LEU A 85 23.11 -11.43 -0.15
N LEU A 86 24.04 -10.77 0.54
CA LEU A 86 23.95 -10.53 1.97
C LEU A 86 23.03 -9.37 2.35
N LEU A 87 22.85 -8.37 1.50
CA LEU A 87 21.73 -7.46 1.66
C LEU A 87 20.42 -8.24 1.52
N SER A 88 20.32 -9.22 0.64
CA SER A 88 19.13 -10.08 0.54
C SER A 88 18.97 -11.02 1.75
N TRP A 89 20.07 -11.66 2.21
CA TRP A 89 20.06 -12.72 3.23
C TRP A 89 20.28 -12.24 4.67
N GLY A 90 21.17 -11.27 4.88
CA GLY A 90 21.39 -10.61 6.16
C GLY A 90 20.18 -9.79 6.61
N ILE A 91 19.41 -9.23 5.66
CA ILE A 91 18.09 -8.65 5.94
C ILE A 91 17.10 -9.74 6.39
N THR A 92 17.24 -10.99 5.97
CA THR A 92 16.30 -12.06 6.32
C THR A 92 16.68 -12.89 7.54
N LEU A 93 17.96 -13.00 7.92
CA LEU A 93 18.36 -13.87 9.05
C LEU A 93 18.58 -13.12 10.38
N PHE A 94 19.24 -11.95 10.37
CA PHE A 94 19.53 -11.22 11.62
C PHE A 94 18.33 -10.40 12.14
N ARG A 95 17.30 -10.19 11.30
CA ARG A 95 16.22 -9.25 11.59
C ARG A 95 15.02 -9.85 12.33
N PHE A 96 14.78 -11.16 12.31
CA PHE A 96 13.41 -11.59 12.56
C PHE A 96 12.97 -11.60 14.03
N LYS A 97 13.73 -12.13 14.99
CA LYS A 97 13.11 -12.38 16.30
C LYS A 97 13.00 -11.14 17.21
N SER A 98 14.08 -10.36 17.31
CA SER A 98 14.13 -9.21 18.23
C SER A 98 13.37 -7.98 17.69
N VAL A 99 13.56 -7.68 16.41
CA VAL A 99 12.86 -6.56 15.76
C VAL A 99 11.38 -6.86 15.64
N GLU A 100 10.98 -8.09 15.28
CA GLU A 100 9.56 -8.41 15.16
C GLU A 100 8.85 -8.32 16.52
N LYS A 101 9.49 -8.72 17.62
CA LYS A 101 8.94 -8.51 18.96
C LYS A 101 8.76 -7.01 19.29
N GLN A 102 9.71 -6.17 18.93
CA GLN A 102 9.59 -4.72 19.15
C GLN A 102 8.54 -4.09 18.23
N ARG A 103 8.45 -4.56 16.99
CA ARG A 103 7.42 -4.17 16.04
C ARG A 103 6.04 -4.58 16.53
N SER A 104 5.88 -5.81 17.05
CA SER A 104 4.61 -6.28 17.55
C SER A 104 4.15 -5.46 18.75
N LEU A 105 5.06 -5.14 19.69
CA LEU A 105 4.80 -4.26 20.83
C LEU A 105 4.42 -2.84 20.40
N TYR A 106 5.12 -2.28 19.41
CA TYR A 106 4.79 -0.98 18.84
C TYR A 106 3.40 -0.96 18.20
N LEU A 107 3.05 -2.03 17.47
CA LEU A 107 1.72 -2.19 16.90
C LEU A 107 0.65 -2.39 17.99
N ASP A 108 0.94 -3.16 19.05
CA ASP A 108 0.05 -3.33 20.21
C ASP A 108 -0.22 -1.99 20.89
N GLY A 109 0.84 -1.18 21.11
CA GLY A 109 0.72 0.15 21.68
C GLY A 109 -0.09 1.10 20.80
N PHE A 110 0.09 1.07 19.47
CA PHE A 110 -0.71 1.86 18.56
C PHE A 110 -2.20 1.46 18.59
N SER A 111 -2.46 0.15 18.49
CA SER A 111 -3.80 -0.43 18.62
C SER A 111 -4.48 0.00 19.92
N GLN A 112 -3.81 -0.13 21.06
CA GLN A 112 -4.39 0.17 22.36
C GLN A 112 -4.53 1.68 22.63
N TRP A 113 -3.52 2.48 22.31
CA TRP A 113 -3.48 3.88 22.74
C TRP A 113 -4.04 4.86 21.72
N ILE A 114 -4.16 4.45 20.46
CA ILE A 114 -4.66 5.29 19.36
C ILE A 114 -5.98 4.74 18.83
N MET A 115 -6.04 3.47 18.40
CA MET A 115 -7.24 2.95 17.75
C MET A 115 -8.42 2.83 18.72
N ASP A 116 -8.20 2.34 19.93
CA ASP A 116 -9.30 2.18 20.91
C ASP A 116 -9.95 3.54 21.28
N PRO A 117 -9.23 4.59 21.72
CA PRO A 117 -9.84 5.89 21.97
C PRO A 117 -10.50 6.51 20.72
N LEU A 118 -9.89 6.31 19.54
CA LEU A 118 -10.42 6.85 18.29
C LEU A 118 -11.74 6.18 17.89
N VAL A 119 -11.85 4.87 18.11
CA VAL A 119 -13.06 4.10 17.84
C VAL A 119 -14.17 4.46 18.82
N THR A 120 -13.85 4.57 20.11
CA THR A 120 -14.80 5.04 21.14
C THR A 120 -15.26 6.48 20.87
N PHE A 121 -14.38 7.33 20.34
CA PHE A 121 -14.74 8.70 19.94
C PHE A 121 -15.76 8.71 18.78
N ILE A 122 -15.63 7.80 17.82
CA ILE A 122 -16.58 7.71 16.70
C ILE A 122 -17.94 7.22 17.20
N ASN A 123 -17.95 6.20 18.05
CA ASN A 123 -19.16 5.72 18.69
C ASN A 123 -18.80 5.03 20.03
N PRO A 124 -19.34 5.49 21.17
CA PRO A 124 -19.04 4.90 22.47
C PRO A 124 -19.42 3.42 22.61
N SER A 125 -20.33 2.90 21.79
CA SER A 125 -20.69 1.47 21.77
C SER A 125 -19.65 0.61 21.04
N PHE A 126 -18.74 1.22 20.28
CA PHE A 126 -17.76 0.50 19.50
C PHE A 126 -16.57 0.10 20.37
N THR A 127 -16.16 -1.15 20.22
CA THR A 127 -14.98 -1.73 20.84
C THR A 127 -14.01 -2.15 19.75
N TYR A 128 -12.73 -1.84 19.94
CA TYR A 128 -11.66 -2.28 19.05
C TYR A 128 -10.95 -3.51 19.62
N SER A 129 -10.75 -4.52 18.77
CA SER A 129 -10.10 -5.78 19.14
C SER A 129 -9.06 -6.16 18.08
N ARG A 130 -7.79 -6.22 18.49
CA ARG A 130 -6.67 -6.61 17.62
C ARG A 130 -6.68 -8.11 17.27
N ARG A 131 -7.32 -8.92 18.12
CA ARG A 131 -7.26 -10.40 18.05
C ARG A 131 -8.51 -11.03 17.42
N SER A 132 -9.51 -10.23 17.11
CA SER A 132 -10.66 -10.69 16.35
C SER A 132 -10.54 -10.18 14.92
N SER A 133 -11.13 -10.94 14.01
CA SER A 133 -11.03 -10.72 12.58
C SER A 133 -12.29 -11.28 11.92
N LEU A 134 -12.61 -10.74 10.73
CA LEU A 134 -13.65 -11.34 9.92
C LEU A 134 -13.17 -12.69 9.40
N SER A 135 -14.06 -13.68 9.42
CA SER A 135 -13.73 -14.99 8.86
C SER A 135 -13.65 -14.90 7.34
N GLU A 136 -12.82 -15.76 6.73
CA GLU A 136 -12.75 -15.87 5.28
C GLU A 136 -14.14 -16.14 4.69
N SER A 137 -14.93 -17.03 5.31
CA SER A 137 -16.31 -17.33 4.89
C SER A 137 -17.22 -16.11 4.87
N GLU A 138 -17.12 -15.21 5.85
CA GLU A 138 -17.92 -13.97 5.85
C GLU A 138 -17.50 -13.04 4.72
N PHE A 139 -16.19 -12.94 4.46
CA PHE A 139 -15.69 -12.21 3.29
C PHE A 139 -16.17 -12.84 1.98
N LYS A 140 -16.17 -14.18 1.85
CA LYS A 140 -16.67 -14.88 0.65
C LYS A 140 -18.16 -14.64 0.44
N ASN A 141 -18.93 -14.73 1.51
CA ASN A 141 -20.38 -14.54 1.48
C ASN A 141 -20.75 -13.06 1.32
N SER A 142 -19.77 -12.15 1.27
CA SER A 142 -20.07 -10.73 1.17
C SER A 142 -20.56 -10.26 -0.20
N GLY A 143 -20.41 -11.10 -1.23
CA GLY A 143 -20.76 -10.78 -2.61
C GLY A 143 -19.99 -9.60 -3.24
N LEU A 144 -19.23 -8.82 -2.48
CA LEU A 144 -18.43 -7.68 -2.93
C LEU A 144 -17.35 -8.04 -3.96
N TYR A 145 -16.99 -9.32 -4.01
CA TYR A 145 -15.91 -9.86 -4.84
C TYR A 145 -16.32 -11.06 -5.71
N GLY A 146 -17.63 -11.34 -5.86
CA GLY A 146 -18.14 -12.48 -6.62
C GLY A 146 -17.97 -13.84 -5.89
N SER A 147 -18.57 -14.91 -6.41
CA SER A 147 -18.40 -16.27 -5.87
C SER A 147 -17.10 -16.91 -6.35
N TYR A 148 -16.41 -17.65 -5.47
CA TYR A 148 -15.11 -18.30 -5.74
C TYR A 148 -15.14 -19.36 -6.85
N ASP A 149 -16.31 -19.91 -7.13
CA ASP A 149 -16.49 -20.96 -8.15
C ASP A 149 -16.68 -20.40 -9.56
N VAL A 150 -16.65 -19.07 -9.71
CA VAL A 150 -16.79 -18.38 -10.98
C VAL A 150 -15.53 -17.58 -11.25
N GLU A 151 -15.10 -17.64 -12.50
CA GLU A 151 -13.75 -17.34 -12.96
C GLU A 151 -13.35 -15.85 -12.88
N TYR A 152 -13.85 -15.01 -11.96
CA TYR A 152 -13.65 -13.56 -12.00
C TYR A 152 -13.51 -12.86 -10.62
N GLY A 153 -12.74 -11.77 -10.57
CA GLY A 153 -12.31 -11.07 -9.35
C GLY A 153 -11.79 -9.64 -9.64
N PRO A 154 -11.10 -8.99 -8.69
CA PRO A 154 -11.35 -7.58 -8.34
C PRO A 154 -10.82 -6.50 -9.29
N ILE A 155 -9.95 -6.87 -10.22
CA ILE A 155 -9.73 -6.11 -11.44
C ILE A 155 -10.53 -6.90 -12.46
N TRP A 156 -11.70 -6.36 -12.86
CA TRP A 156 -12.65 -6.96 -13.80
C TRP A 156 -12.20 -8.29 -14.36
N GLY A 157 -12.76 -9.37 -13.83
CA GLY A 157 -12.59 -10.64 -14.50
C GLY A 157 -11.23 -11.32 -14.32
N THR A 158 -10.60 -11.21 -13.14
CA THR A 158 -9.55 -12.16 -12.76
C THR A 158 -10.01 -13.00 -11.59
N PRO A 159 -10.31 -14.30 -11.78
CA PRO A 159 -10.83 -15.15 -10.70
C PRO A 159 -10.02 -14.93 -9.45
N ILE A 160 -10.65 -14.91 -8.29
CA ILE A 160 -9.90 -15.13 -7.06
C ILE A 160 -9.21 -16.49 -7.26
N PRO A 161 -7.89 -16.54 -7.47
CA PRO A 161 -7.25 -17.76 -7.91
C PRO A 161 -7.41 -18.82 -6.84
N SER A 162 -7.55 -20.09 -7.24
CA SER A 162 -7.43 -21.20 -6.30
C SER A 162 -6.07 -21.07 -5.58
N GLY A 163 -6.11 -20.84 -4.27
CA GLY A 163 -4.93 -20.48 -3.47
C GLY A 163 -4.74 -18.99 -3.16
N ALA A 164 -5.76 -18.15 -3.34
CA ALA A 164 -5.78 -16.85 -2.69
C ALA A 164 -5.75 -17.00 -1.17
N ILE A 165 -4.96 -16.15 -0.53
CA ILE A 165 -4.82 -16.10 0.92
C ILE A 165 -5.62 -14.89 1.37
N PHE A 166 -6.58 -15.14 2.24
CA PHE A 166 -7.33 -14.11 2.96
C PHE A 166 -6.71 -13.93 4.34
N ILE A 167 -6.35 -12.69 4.65
CA ILE A 167 -5.90 -12.28 5.98
C ILE A 167 -6.83 -11.16 6.42
N SER A 168 -7.34 -11.26 7.64
CA SER A 168 -8.08 -10.20 8.28
C SER A 168 -7.44 -9.96 9.63
N GLU A 169 -7.11 -8.70 9.88
CA GLU A 169 -6.49 -8.22 11.11
C GLU A 169 -7.35 -7.11 11.67
N ASP A 170 -7.45 -7.10 13.00
CA ASP A 170 -8.19 -6.13 13.78
C ASP A 170 -9.69 -6.01 13.45
N GLU A 171 -10.50 -5.79 14.46
CA GLU A 171 -11.92 -5.63 14.28
C GLU A 171 -12.46 -4.53 15.18
N ILE A 172 -13.38 -3.77 14.62
CA ILE A 172 -14.22 -2.84 15.37
C ILE A 172 -15.60 -3.47 15.41
N ILE A 173 -16.15 -3.64 16.60
CA ILE A 173 -17.48 -4.23 16.80
C ILE A 173 -18.29 -3.27 17.67
N GLY A 174 -19.55 -3.02 17.31
CA GLY A 174 -20.52 -2.41 18.21
C GLY A 174 -21.81 -2.07 17.50
N GLU A 175 -22.58 -1.15 18.08
CA GLU A 175 -23.93 -0.83 17.59
C GLU A 175 -24.07 0.65 17.20
N HIS A 176 -24.55 0.91 16.00
CA HIS A 176 -24.81 2.27 15.51
C HIS A 176 -26.27 2.37 15.10
N GLU A 177 -27.04 3.20 15.78
CA GLU A 177 -28.48 3.39 15.52
C GLU A 177 -29.27 2.06 15.51
N GLY A 178 -28.97 1.15 16.45
CA GLY A 178 -29.62 -0.16 16.56
C GLY A 178 -29.14 -1.21 15.53
N VAL A 179 -28.10 -0.88 14.76
CA VAL A 179 -27.49 -1.78 13.78
C VAL A 179 -26.17 -2.31 14.32
N HIS A 180 -26.06 -3.64 14.43
CA HIS A 180 -24.81 -4.28 14.76
C HIS A 180 -23.83 -4.13 13.60
N THR A 181 -22.70 -3.47 13.84
CA THR A 181 -21.69 -3.15 12.85
C THR A 181 -20.35 -3.77 13.25
N ARG A 182 -19.74 -4.45 12.29
CA ARG A 182 -18.42 -5.06 12.37
C ARG A 182 -17.54 -4.47 11.29
N CYS A 183 -16.30 -4.13 11.60
CA CYS A 183 -15.39 -3.54 10.63
C CYS A 183 -13.97 -4.06 10.80
N SER A 184 -13.46 -4.74 9.78
CA SER A 184 -12.10 -5.30 9.80
C SER A 184 -11.25 -4.79 8.63
N GLU A 185 -9.94 -4.74 8.84
CA GLU A 185 -8.98 -4.56 7.78
C GLU A 185 -8.66 -5.93 7.16
N CYS A 186 -8.85 -6.05 5.85
CA CYS A 186 -8.68 -7.31 5.15
C CYS A 186 -7.73 -7.17 3.98
N GLU A 187 -6.94 -8.21 3.77
CA GLU A 187 -6.07 -8.42 2.63
C GLU A 187 -6.46 -9.72 1.94
N LEU A 188 -6.68 -9.65 0.63
CA LEU A 188 -6.82 -10.80 -0.23
C LEU A 188 -5.69 -10.73 -1.25
N TYR A 189 -4.84 -11.74 -1.31
CA TYR A 189 -3.73 -11.76 -2.26
C TYR A 189 -3.41 -13.17 -2.74
N THR A 190 -2.70 -13.27 -3.85
CA THR A 190 -2.10 -14.54 -4.29
C THR A 190 -0.61 -14.45 -4.38
N VAL A 191 0.05 -15.58 -4.13
CA VAL A 191 1.50 -15.70 -4.30
C VAL A 191 1.76 -16.43 -5.61
N LYS A 192 2.13 -15.68 -6.65
CA LYS A 192 2.54 -16.26 -7.93
C LYS A 192 4.03 -16.62 -7.85
N ARG A 193 4.35 -17.89 -8.08
CA ARG A 193 5.74 -18.35 -8.22
C ARG A 193 6.10 -18.37 -9.71
N SER A 194 7.15 -17.67 -10.09
CA SER A 194 7.73 -17.72 -11.45
C SER A 194 9.22 -18.04 -11.32
N GLY A 195 9.58 -19.29 -11.56
CA GLY A 195 10.93 -19.81 -11.29
C GLY A 195 11.31 -19.69 -9.80
N LYS A 196 12.43 -19.01 -9.52
CA LYS A 196 12.91 -18.73 -8.16
C LYS A 196 12.27 -17.49 -7.51
N SER A 197 11.45 -16.74 -8.24
CA SER A 197 10.85 -15.50 -7.75
C SER A 197 9.42 -15.74 -7.26
N THR A 198 9.08 -15.17 -6.11
CA THR A 198 7.72 -15.13 -5.56
C THR A 198 7.19 -13.71 -5.65
N ARG A 199 6.06 -13.51 -6.34
CA ARG A 199 5.38 -12.21 -6.43
C ARG A 199 4.01 -12.31 -5.76
N THR A 200 3.79 -11.46 -4.75
CA THR A 200 2.47 -11.27 -4.16
C THR A 200 1.64 -10.31 -5.02
N VAL A 201 0.44 -10.72 -5.39
CA VAL A 201 -0.53 -9.92 -6.14
C VAL A 201 -1.74 -9.68 -5.25
N TYR A 202 -1.94 -8.43 -4.82
CA TYR A 202 -3.09 -8.05 -4.01
C TYR A 202 -4.33 -7.91 -4.88
N HIS A 203 -5.36 -8.65 -4.50
CA HIS A 203 -6.71 -8.63 -5.05
C HIS A 203 -7.60 -7.70 -4.25
N PHE A 204 -7.43 -7.67 -2.93
CA PHE A 204 -8.04 -6.68 -2.04
C PHE A 204 -7.06 -6.28 -0.96
N LYS A 205 -7.03 -5.00 -0.63
CA LYS A 205 -6.39 -4.47 0.57
C LYS A 205 -7.22 -3.28 1.02
N GLY A 206 -7.78 -3.33 2.21
CA GLY A 206 -8.64 -2.25 2.68
C GLY A 206 -9.57 -2.64 3.82
N MET A 207 -10.64 -1.88 3.96
CA MET A 207 -11.56 -1.99 5.09
C MET A 207 -12.87 -2.61 4.64
N LEU A 208 -13.34 -3.65 5.33
CA LEU A 208 -14.65 -4.27 5.14
C LEU A 208 -15.53 -3.97 6.35
N ILE A 209 -16.62 -3.25 6.11
CA ILE A 209 -17.68 -2.96 7.09
C ILE A 209 -18.85 -3.88 6.79
N THR A 210 -19.36 -4.59 7.78
CA THR A 210 -20.56 -5.43 7.72
C THR A 210 -21.54 -4.95 8.77
N SER A 211 -22.76 -4.65 8.34
CA SER A 211 -23.80 -4.12 9.21
C SER A 211 -25.07 -4.94 9.06
N ARG A 212 -25.66 -5.33 10.20
CA ARG A 212 -26.83 -6.19 10.29
C ARG A 212 -27.87 -5.59 11.26
N PRO A 213 -29.11 -5.33 10.82
CA PRO A 213 -30.19 -4.94 11.72
C PRO A 213 -30.63 -6.15 12.56
N GLN A 214 -31.04 -5.90 13.80
CA GLN A 214 -31.31 -6.97 14.77
C GLN A 214 -32.60 -7.78 14.49
N ASN A 215 -33.57 -7.21 13.74
CA ASN A 215 -34.94 -7.73 13.62
C ASN A 215 -35.46 -7.90 12.18
N ARG A 216 -34.61 -8.00 11.16
CA ARG A 216 -35.08 -8.13 9.77
C ARG A 216 -35.17 -9.60 9.35
N GLN A 217 -36.29 -9.99 8.74
CA GLN A 217 -36.44 -11.30 8.10
C GLN A 217 -35.52 -11.39 6.88
N ASP A 218 -34.97 -12.58 6.64
CA ASP A 218 -34.04 -12.88 5.55
C ASP A 218 -34.74 -12.71 4.19
N HIS A 219 -34.65 -11.51 3.61
CA HIS A 219 -34.89 -11.33 2.19
C HIS A 219 -33.67 -11.85 1.42
N GLN A 220 -33.86 -12.44 0.24
CA GLN A 220 -32.75 -12.95 -0.59
C GLN A 220 -32.37 -11.99 -1.72
N GLU A 221 -32.61 -10.69 -1.55
CA GLU A 221 -32.33 -9.70 -2.58
C GLU A 221 -30.83 -9.34 -2.61
N HIS A 222 -30.26 -9.23 -3.80
CA HIS A 222 -28.87 -8.85 -4.01
C HIS A 222 -28.80 -7.56 -4.83
N THR A 223 -28.29 -6.49 -4.23
CA THR A 223 -27.93 -5.26 -4.94
C THR A 223 -26.47 -4.93 -4.65
N ILE A 224 -25.68 -4.70 -5.70
CA ILE A 224 -24.27 -4.35 -5.58
C ILE A 224 -24.05 -3.02 -6.29
N VAL A 225 -23.45 -2.07 -5.58
CA VAL A 225 -23.02 -0.77 -6.08
C VAL A 225 -21.50 -0.79 -6.15
N VAL A 226 -20.96 -0.73 -7.37
CA VAL A 226 -19.51 -0.70 -7.62
C VAL A 226 -19.13 0.64 -8.24
N PRO A 227 -17.94 1.19 -7.99
CA PRO A 227 -17.59 2.48 -8.55
C PRO A 227 -17.24 2.32 -10.02
N VAL A 228 -17.60 3.30 -10.84
CA VAL A 228 -17.22 3.34 -12.25
C VAL A 228 -15.70 3.48 -12.29
N GLN A 229 -15.03 2.41 -12.71
CA GLN A 229 -13.58 2.37 -12.65
C GLN A 229 -12.99 3.23 -13.76
N ARG A 230 -12.45 4.40 -13.38
CA ARG A 230 -11.54 5.14 -14.27
C ARG A 230 -10.21 4.40 -14.30
N TYR A 231 -9.93 3.70 -15.40
CA TYR A 231 -8.67 2.97 -15.59
C TYR A 231 -7.46 3.88 -15.35
N ARG A 232 -6.63 3.53 -14.35
CA ARG A 232 -5.33 4.17 -14.08
C ARG A 232 -4.23 3.34 -14.74
N MET A 233 -3.98 3.53 -16.05
CA MET A 233 -2.78 3.03 -16.76
C MET A 233 -1.52 3.83 -16.36
N HIS A 234 -1.29 4.00 -15.06
CA HIS A 234 -0.44 5.05 -14.52
C HIS A 234 1.00 4.59 -14.23
N TRP A 235 1.19 3.32 -13.85
CA TRP A 235 2.49 2.83 -13.36
C TRP A 235 3.36 2.19 -14.44
N ALA A 236 2.79 1.41 -15.36
CA ALA A 236 3.57 0.74 -16.40
C ALA A 236 4.23 1.73 -17.37
N VAL A 237 3.49 2.77 -17.80
CA VAL A 237 4.03 3.82 -18.67
C VAL A 237 5.08 4.66 -17.94
N LYS A 238 4.82 5.06 -16.68
CA LYS A 238 5.82 5.77 -15.85
C LYS A 238 7.07 4.93 -15.60
N PHE A 239 6.93 3.61 -15.42
CA PHE A 239 8.05 2.69 -15.21
C PHE A 239 8.88 2.46 -16.48
N ILE A 240 8.24 2.34 -17.65
CA ILE A 240 8.92 2.26 -18.94
C ILE A 240 9.72 3.55 -19.21
N ILE A 241 9.10 4.73 -18.99
CA ILE A 241 9.78 6.02 -19.12
C ILE A 241 10.92 6.14 -18.09
N PHE A 242 10.73 5.67 -16.85
CA PHE A 242 11.77 5.61 -15.82
C PHE A 242 12.98 4.77 -16.25
N ILE A 243 12.75 3.54 -16.74
CA ILE A 243 13.84 2.67 -17.22
C ILE A 243 14.58 3.34 -18.38
N ALA A 244 13.85 3.94 -19.33
CA ALA A 244 14.48 4.63 -20.46
C ALA A 244 15.38 5.80 -20.01
N VAL A 245 14.91 6.61 -19.06
CA VAL A 245 15.69 7.75 -18.53
C VAL A 245 16.85 7.28 -17.66
N PHE A 246 16.67 6.26 -16.83
CA PHE A 246 17.72 5.72 -15.96
C PHE A 246 18.82 5.02 -16.77
N CYS A 247 18.46 4.16 -17.73
CA CYS A 247 19.40 3.53 -18.64
C CYS A 247 20.12 4.58 -19.50
N GLY A 248 19.39 5.57 -20.03
CA GLY A 248 19.99 6.69 -20.75
C GLY A 248 20.99 7.48 -19.90
N GLY A 249 20.68 7.73 -18.62
CA GLY A 249 21.56 8.41 -17.68
C GLY A 249 22.83 7.61 -17.33
N ILE A 250 22.73 6.29 -17.16
CA ILE A 250 23.89 5.42 -16.94
C ILE A 250 24.78 5.39 -18.18
N ILE A 251 24.19 5.21 -19.37
CA ILE A 251 24.94 5.19 -20.63
C ILE A 251 25.66 6.53 -20.84
N ALA A 252 24.96 7.64 -20.63
CA ALA A 252 25.55 8.97 -20.72
C ALA A 252 26.67 9.19 -19.67
N SER A 253 26.50 8.70 -18.45
CA SER A 253 27.52 8.81 -17.39
C SER A 253 28.76 7.96 -17.69
N CYS A 254 28.58 6.75 -18.23
CA CYS A 254 29.69 5.90 -18.66
C CYS A 254 30.43 6.50 -19.87
N LEU A 255 29.70 7.07 -20.85
CA LEU A 255 30.29 7.76 -21.99
C LEU A 255 31.06 9.00 -21.54
N LEU A 256 30.48 9.81 -20.65
CA LEU A 256 31.16 10.97 -20.08
C LEU A 256 32.40 10.54 -19.29
N PHE A 257 32.32 9.50 -18.46
CA PHE A 257 33.47 8.98 -17.73
C PHE A 257 34.57 8.49 -18.68
N SER A 258 34.21 7.81 -19.77
CA SER A 258 35.15 7.36 -20.80
C SER A 258 35.81 8.52 -21.53
N ILE A 259 35.04 9.52 -21.98
CA ILE A 259 35.56 10.73 -22.63
C ILE A 259 36.49 11.49 -21.67
N PHE A 260 36.10 11.59 -20.40
CA PHE A 260 36.85 12.31 -19.39
C PHE A 260 38.13 11.57 -19.00
N TYR A 261 38.11 10.23 -18.94
CA TYR A 261 39.30 9.40 -18.74
C TYR A 261 40.30 9.59 -19.89
N GLN A 262 39.83 9.56 -21.14
CA GLN A 262 40.67 9.84 -22.31
C GLN A 262 41.24 11.26 -22.28
N ALA A 263 40.45 12.26 -21.85
CA ALA A 263 40.93 13.62 -21.67
C ALA A 263 42.02 13.70 -20.59
N VAL A 264 41.87 13.00 -19.46
CA VAL A 264 42.89 12.95 -18.40
C VAL A 264 44.17 12.28 -18.87
N GLU A 265 44.10 11.17 -19.62
CA GLU A 265 45.29 10.56 -20.22
C GLU A 265 45.96 11.49 -21.24
N PHE A 266 45.16 12.17 -22.08
CA PHE A 266 45.67 13.17 -23.02
C PHE A 266 46.38 14.31 -22.29
N PHE A 267 45.80 14.86 -21.21
CA PHE A 267 46.44 15.91 -20.42
C PHE A 267 47.68 15.41 -19.66
N ASN A 268 47.70 14.16 -19.19
CA ASN A 268 48.89 13.57 -18.57
C ASN A 268 50.02 13.33 -19.58
N SER A 269 49.70 13.15 -20.87
CA SER A 269 50.70 13.06 -21.93
C SER A 269 51.34 14.40 -22.28
N ILE A 270 50.72 15.52 -21.89
CA ILE A 270 51.26 16.87 -22.04
C ILE A 270 52.05 17.21 -20.77
N SER A 271 53.36 17.01 -20.83
CA SER A 271 54.33 17.01 -19.72
C SER A 271 54.61 18.37 -19.04
N PHE A 272 53.64 19.29 -18.98
CA PHE A 272 53.88 20.68 -18.58
C PHE A 272 53.26 21.13 -17.24
N LEU A 273 52.68 20.23 -16.43
CA LEU A 273 52.06 20.60 -15.15
C LEU A 273 52.57 19.75 -13.99
N PRO A 274 53.01 20.37 -12.87
CA PRO A 274 53.49 19.64 -11.70
C PRO A 274 52.37 18.86 -11.00
N ASP A 275 52.74 17.70 -10.45
CA ASP A 275 51.90 16.74 -9.74
C ASP A 275 51.21 17.38 -8.52
N LEU A 276 49.91 17.63 -8.63
CA LEU A 276 49.07 18.05 -7.49
C LEU A 276 47.98 17.01 -7.23
N PRO A 277 47.93 16.38 -6.04
CA PRO A 277 46.96 15.33 -5.67
C PRO A 277 45.50 15.81 -5.57
N ILE A 278 45.27 17.12 -5.69
CA ILE A 278 43.96 17.78 -5.54
C ILE A 278 43.03 17.53 -6.74
N LYS A 279 43.58 17.17 -7.92
CA LYS A 279 42.79 17.05 -9.16
C LYS A 279 41.85 15.83 -9.20
N LYS A 280 42.17 14.74 -8.49
CA LYS A 280 41.34 13.50 -8.53
C LYS A 280 40.04 13.60 -7.72
N TRP A 281 40.04 14.35 -6.62
CA TRP A 281 38.87 14.44 -5.73
C TRP A 281 37.74 15.32 -6.27
N HIS A 282 38.08 16.39 -7.01
CA HIS A 282 37.09 17.29 -7.61
C HIS A 282 36.20 16.58 -8.64
N VAL A 283 36.76 15.64 -9.38
CA VAL A 283 36.04 14.84 -10.39
C VAL A 283 35.02 13.91 -9.73
N ILE A 284 35.42 13.25 -8.64
CA ILE A 284 34.53 12.35 -7.88
C ILE A 284 33.38 13.16 -7.25
N ILE A 285 33.68 14.31 -6.65
CA ILE A 285 32.66 15.17 -6.02
C ILE A 285 31.67 15.70 -7.06
N LEU A 286 32.14 16.16 -8.21
CA LEU A 286 31.28 16.67 -9.29
C LEU A 286 30.36 15.56 -9.84
N GLY A 287 30.88 14.35 -10.03
CA GLY A 287 30.10 13.19 -10.45
C GLY A 287 28.97 12.86 -9.46
N VAL A 288 29.28 12.85 -8.16
CA VAL A 288 28.30 12.59 -7.10
C VAL A 288 27.23 13.67 -7.03
N VAL A 289 27.59 14.96 -7.12
CA VAL A 289 26.62 16.07 -7.07
C VAL A 289 25.67 16.03 -8.27
N THR A 290 26.18 15.77 -9.47
CA THR A 290 25.38 15.70 -10.70
C THR A 290 24.38 14.53 -10.68
N TYR A 291 24.80 13.40 -10.09
CA TYR A 291 23.92 12.26 -9.85
C TYR A 291 22.78 12.58 -8.88
N LEU A 292 23.08 13.26 -7.77
CA LEU A 292 22.09 13.63 -6.75
C LEU A 292 21.05 14.65 -7.26
N VAL A 293 21.47 15.64 -8.07
CA VAL A 293 20.55 16.63 -8.68
C VAL A 293 19.59 15.98 -9.68
N SER A 294 20.06 14.99 -10.45
CA SER A 294 19.24 14.23 -11.39
C SER A 294 18.14 13.43 -10.69
N ILE A 295 18.46 12.81 -9.55
CA ILE A 295 17.48 12.08 -8.71
C ILE A 295 16.41 13.04 -8.15
N TRP A 296 16.81 14.24 -7.72
CA TRP A 296 15.89 15.22 -7.13
C TRP A 296 14.87 15.80 -8.14
N LYS A 297 15.31 16.18 -9.35
CA LYS A 297 14.40 16.66 -10.42
C LYS A 297 13.42 15.58 -10.90
N LEU A 298 13.85 14.32 -10.90
CA LEU A 298 12.99 13.18 -11.24
C LEU A 298 11.86 13.01 -10.21
N TYR A 299 12.16 13.24 -8.94
CA TYR A 299 11.18 13.16 -7.85
C TYR A 299 10.08 14.22 -7.99
N SER A 300 10.42 15.45 -8.40
CA SER A 300 9.44 16.55 -8.53
C SER A 300 8.54 16.43 -9.77
N TRP A 301 8.96 15.70 -10.81
CA TRP A 301 8.18 15.54 -12.04
C TRP A 301 7.07 14.48 -11.91
N LEU A 302 7.25 13.50 -11.03
CA LEU A 302 6.26 12.44 -10.77
C LEU A 302 4.94 12.94 -10.16
N GLU A 303 4.89 14.18 -9.68
CA GLU A 303 3.77 14.79 -8.94
C GLU A 303 2.66 15.43 -9.79
N LYS A 304 2.76 15.52 -11.13
CA LYS A 304 1.72 16.19 -11.97
C LYS A 304 0.80 15.19 -12.70
N GLU A 305 -0.50 15.51 -12.78
CA GLU A 305 -1.57 14.68 -13.38
C GLU A 305 -1.99 15.15 -14.80
N PRO A 306 -2.25 14.23 -15.74
CA PRO A 306 -3.42 14.30 -16.65
C PRO A 306 -3.92 12.88 -17.13
N PRO A 307 -4.72 12.76 -18.22
CA PRO A 307 -6.18 12.56 -18.32
C PRO A 307 -6.61 11.09 -18.66
N PRO A 308 -7.93 10.79 -18.86
CA PRO A 308 -8.44 9.40 -18.81
C PRO A 308 -8.86 8.70 -20.15
N ASN A 309 -8.99 7.36 -20.03
CA ASN A 309 -9.80 6.32 -20.76
C ASN A 309 -9.06 5.34 -21.73
N PRO A 310 -9.52 4.07 -21.95
CA PRO A 310 -10.84 3.67 -22.50
C PRO A 310 -11.62 2.47 -21.89
N ASP A 311 -12.96 2.60 -22.05
CA ASP A 311 -14.13 1.72 -22.30
C ASP A 311 -14.49 0.39 -21.57
N LEU A 312 -15.73 0.35 -21.05
CA LEU A 312 -16.33 -0.62 -20.11
C LEU A 312 -17.15 -1.74 -20.78
N LYS A 313 -17.53 -1.56 -22.06
CA LYS A 313 -18.52 -2.40 -22.76
C LYS A 313 -18.06 -3.84 -23.07
N SER A 314 -16.76 -4.12 -23.04
CA SER A 314 -16.21 -5.43 -23.42
C SER A 314 -16.34 -6.50 -22.33
N ILE A 315 -16.62 -6.11 -21.09
CA ILE A 315 -16.51 -7.00 -19.93
C ILE A 315 -17.87 -7.59 -19.50
N LEU A 316 -18.96 -6.88 -19.77
CA LEU A 316 -20.32 -7.27 -19.37
C LEU A 316 -20.92 -8.44 -20.19
N ASN A 317 -20.22 -8.96 -21.20
CA ASN A 317 -20.74 -9.98 -22.12
C ASN A 317 -20.21 -11.40 -21.87
N THR A 318 -19.68 -11.73 -20.68
CA THR A 318 -19.11 -13.07 -20.42
C THR A 318 -20.09 -14.02 -19.70
N PRO A 319 -20.24 -15.29 -20.13
CA PRO A 319 -21.37 -16.16 -19.77
C PRO A 319 -21.26 -16.87 -18.40
N SER A 320 -20.28 -16.52 -17.57
CA SER A 320 -19.90 -17.30 -16.38
C SER A 320 -20.46 -16.74 -15.06
N ALA A 321 -21.04 -15.53 -15.04
CA ALA A 321 -21.69 -14.91 -13.85
C ALA A 321 -23.01 -15.61 -13.40
N ASN A 322 -23.13 -16.90 -13.68
CA ASN A 322 -24.39 -17.61 -13.90
C ASN A 322 -24.95 -18.40 -12.70
N ASN A 323 -24.75 -17.92 -11.47
CA ASN A 323 -25.57 -18.42 -10.35
C ASN A 323 -26.54 -17.38 -9.76
N LYS A 324 -26.35 -16.09 -10.07
CA LYS A 324 -27.34 -15.03 -9.81
C LYS A 324 -27.34 -14.09 -11.00
N ASN A 325 -28.45 -14.01 -11.72
CA ASN A 325 -28.63 -13.17 -12.89
C ASN A 325 -28.64 -11.68 -12.49
N LEU A 326 -27.50 -11.12 -12.10
CA LEU A 326 -27.37 -9.72 -11.76
C LEU A 326 -27.44 -8.88 -13.05
N ALA A 327 -28.52 -8.13 -13.22
CA ALA A 327 -28.69 -7.19 -14.32
C ALA A 327 -27.98 -5.86 -14.00
N HIS A 328 -27.35 -5.25 -15.01
CA HIS A 328 -26.84 -3.89 -14.91
C HIS A 328 -28.00 -2.89 -15.01
N ILE A 329 -28.30 -2.23 -13.91
CA ILE A 329 -29.49 -1.38 -13.73
C ILE A 329 -29.15 0.08 -13.43
N THR A 330 -27.91 0.51 -13.70
CA THR A 330 -27.46 1.89 -13.45
C THR A 330 -28.37 2.94 -14.10
N HIS A 331 -29.01 2.62 -15.22
CA HIS A 331 -29.92 3.52 -15.93
C HIS A 331 -31.19 3.89 -15.12
N TYR A 332 -31.58 3.10 -14.11
CA TYR A 332 -32.65 3.47 -13.17
C TYR A 332 -32.20 4.52 -12.14
N PHE A 333 -30.89 4.75 -12.01
CA PHE A 333 -30.30 5.65 -11.00
C PHE A 333 -29.44 6.72 -11.68
N PRO A 334 -30.04 7.70 -12.39
CA PRO A 334 -29.30 8.72 -13.13
C PRO A 334 -28.33 9.53 -12.26
N ALA A 335 -28.62 9.67 -10.97
CA ALA A 335 -27.75 10.35 -10.01
C ALA A 335 -26.39 9.66 -9.79
N LEU A 336 -26.30 8.34 -10.04
CA LEU A 336 -25.09 7.55 -9.90
C LEU A 336 -24.27 7.47 -11.20
N GLN A 337 -24.84 7.90 -12.33
CA GLN A 337 -24.20 7.75 -13.63
C GLN A 337 -22.82 8.44 -13.66
N GLY A 338 -21.80 7.67 -14.06
CA GLY A 338 -20.41 8.13 -14.09
C GLY A 338 -19.67 8.10 -12.75
N ARG A 339 -20.36 7.74 -11.64
CA ARG A 339 -19.76 7.50 -10.32
C ARG A 339 -19.82 6.03 -9.94
N PHE A 340 -20.98 5.39 -10.09
CA PHE A 340 -21.20 3.99 -9.76
C PHE A 340 -21.95 3.24 -10.85
N ASP A 341 -21.66 1.94 -10.95
CA ASP A 341 -22.46 0.94 -11.61
C ASP A 341 -23.29 0.18 -10.57
N VAL A 342 -24.57 -0.07 -10.88
CA VAL A 342 -25.49 -0.81 -10.02
C VAL A 342 -25.85 -2.13 -10.69
N LEU A 343 -25.63 -3.22 -9.97
CA LEU A 343 -25.95 -4.59 -10.36
C LEU A 343 -27.00 -5.13 -9.39
N SER A 344 -28.09 -5.71 -9.89
CA SER A 344 -29.07 -6.38 -9.01
C SER A 344 -29.81 -7.51 -9.71
N ASP A 345 -30.23 -8.51 -8.93
CA ASP A 345 -31.12 -9.58 -9.38
C ASP A 345 -32.60 -9.16 -9.40
N ASP A 346 -32.99 -8.14 -8.64
CA ASP A 346 -34.33 -7.55 -8.63
C ASP A 346 -34.25 -6.01 -8.72
N PRO A 347 -34.49 -5.43 -9.91
CA PRO A 347 -34.47 -3.97 -10.10
C PRO A 347 -35.48 -3.20 -9.24
N GLN A 348 -36.62 -3.81 -8.89
CA GLN A 348 -37.65 -3.17 -8.07
C GLN A 348 -37.22 -3.11 -6.61
N ALA A 349 -36.69 -4.22 -6.09
CA ALA A 349 -36.05 -4.28 -4.78
C ALA A 349 -34.88 -3.30 -4.66
N ALA A 350 -34.01 -3.25 -5.67
CA ALA A 350 -32.90 -2.30 -5.72
C ALA A 350 -33.38 -0.85 -5.68
N SER A 351 -34.47 -0.52 -6.38
CA SER A 351 -35.04 0.83 -6.39
C SER A 351 -35.61 1.23 -5.03
N LYS A 352 -36.19 0.27 -4.28
CA LYS A 352 -36.60 0.49 -2.89
C LYS A 352 -35.37 0.66 -1.99
N THR A 353 -34.36 -0.19 -2.15
CA THR A 353 -33.12 -0.20 -1.36
C THR A 353 -32.29 1.07 -1.55
N LEU A 354 -32.22 1.59 -2.77
CA LEU A 354 -31.48 2.79 -3.15
C LEU A 354 -32.42 3.99 -3.31
N ASP A 355 -33.14 4.35 -2.24
CA ASP A 355 -33.95 5.58 -2.23
C ASP A 355 -33.11 6.86 -2.35
N GLN A 356 -33.79 8.00 -2.50
CA GLN A 356 -33.16 9.30 -2.67
C GLN A 356 -32.17 9.64 -1.54
N LYS A 357 -32.48 9.30 -0.29
CA LYS A 357 -31.60 9.53 0.86
C LYS A 357 -30.32 8.70 0.74
N THR A 358 -30.45 7.40 0.49
CA THR A 358 -29.31 6.48 0.32
C THR A 358 -28.44 6.89 -0.86
N LEU A 359 -29.05 7.25 -2.00
CA LEU A 359 -28.33 7.75 -3.17
C LEU A 359 -27.53 9.03 -2.87
N SER A 360 -28.12 9.98 -2.14
CA SER A 360 -27.43 11.21 -1.76
C SER A 360 -26.20 10.95 -0.89
N HIS A 361 -26.30 10.04 0.09
CA HIS A 361 -25.17 9.65 0.92
C HIS A 361 -24.12 8.83 0.17
N LEU A 362 -24.52 7.98 -0.78
CA LEU A 362 -23.58 7.28 -1.66
C LEU A 362 -22.75 8.26 -2.51
N ILE A 363 -23.39 9.29 -3.06
CA ILE A 363 -22.72 10.34 -3.83
C ILE A 363 -21.79 11.15 -2.93
N GLU A 364 -22.26 11.56 -1.76
CA GLU A 364 -21.43 12.25 -0.76
C GLU A 364 -20.22 11.40 -0.35
N PHE A 365 -20.42 10.09 -0.15
CA PHE A 365 -19.38 9.15 0.22
C PHE A 365 -18.32 9.01 -0.87
N HIS A 366 -18.74 8.85 -2.12
CA HIS A 366 -17.85 8.84 -3.27
C HIS A 366 -17.03 10.13 -3.38
N ASP A 367 -17.72 11.27 -3.37
CA ASP A 367 -17.12 12.58 -3.65
C ASP A 367 -16.18 13.01 -2.51
N LYS A 368 -16.43 12.60 -1.26
CA LYS A 368 -15.56 12.89 -0.11
C LYS A 368 -14.32 12.00 -0.04
N ILE A 369 -14.46 10.70 -0.32
CA ILE A 369 -13.37 9.75 -0.07
C ILE A 369 -12.45 9.62 -1.28
N ASN A 370 -12.98 9.78 -2.50
CA ASN A 370 -12.21 9.67 -3.74
C ASN A 370 -11.40 8.36 -3.82
N ARG A 371 -12.01 7.25 -3.39
CA ARG A 371 -11.45 5.90 -3.45
C ARG A 371 -12.43 4.93 -4.10
N ASN A 372 -11.92 3.75 -4.42
CA ASN A 372 -12.72 2.65 -4.92
C ASN A 372 -13.54 2.07 -3.75
N ILE A 373 -14.84 2.39 -3.73
CA ILE A 373 -15.80 1.96 -2.71
C ILE A 373 -16.80 1.01 -3.37
N ARG A 374 -16.96 -0.19 -2.79
CA ARG A 374 -17.97 -1.16 -3.20
C ARG A 374 -18.95 -1.38 -2.06
N ILE A 375 -20.23 -1.47 -2.40
CA ILE A 375 -21.28 -1.68 -1.42
C ILE A 375 -22.17 -2.81 -1.93
N ALA A 376 -22.46 -3.78 -1.06
CA ALA A 376 -23.35 -4.88 -1.34
C ALA A 376 -24.47 -4.88 -0.29
N PHE A 377 -25.71 -4.95 -0.77
CA PHE A 377 -26.91 -5.17 -0.01
C PHE A 377 -27.32 -6.62 -0.28
N ILE A 378 -27.13 -7.48 0.73
CA ILE A 378 -27.36 -8.91 0.62
C ILE A 378 -28.28 -9.32 1.75
N GLY A 379 -29.55 -9.49 1.39
CA GLY A 379 -30.61 -9.74 2.36
C GLY A 379 -30.68 -8.69 3.46
N ASP A 380 -30.44 -9.09 4.71
CA ASP A 380 -30.43 -8.18 5.84
C ASP A 380 -29.08 -7.49 6.08
N LYS A 381 -28.04 -7.81 5.30
CA LYS A 381 -26.70 -7.26 5.51
C LYS A 381 -26.38 -6.16 4.51
N ILE A 382 -25.74 -5.11 5.02
CA ILE A 382 -25.03 -4.13 4.20
C ILE A 382 -23.55 -4.33 4.42
N GLN A 383 -22.83 -4.48 3.32
CA GLN A 383 -21.39 -4.65 3.34
C GLN A 383 -20.73 -3.60 2.48
N THR A 384 -19.72 -2.94 3.03
CA THR A 384 -18.99 -1.87 2.37
C THR A 384 -17.52 -2.22 2.38
N ALA A 385 -16.92 -2.36 1.20
CA ALA A 385 -15.47 -2.46 1.04
C ALA A 385 -14.89 -1.14 0.53
N ILE A 386 -13.90 -0.63 1.25
CA ILE A 386 -13.14 0.56 0.87
C ILE A 386 -11.72 0.13 0.55
N TRP A 387 -11.22 0.46 -0.63
CA TRP A 387 -9.86 0.12 -1.03
C TRP A 387 -8.80 1.02 -0.41
N HIS A 388 -7.73 0.43 0.12
CA HIS A 388 -6.55 1.13 0.59
C HIS A 388 -5.28 0.51 0.01
N GLU A 389 -4.41 1.34 -0.57
CA GLU A 389 -3.08 0.89 -1.01
C GLU A 389 -2.19 0.51 0.17
N GLU A 390 -2.50 1.02 1.36
CA GLU A 390 -1.66 1.01 2.54
C GLU A 390 -2.49 0.60 3.74
N THR A 391 -1.84 -0.02 4.73
CA THR A 391 -2.53 -0.42 5.95
C THR A 391 -2.97 0.80 6.76
N ILE A 392 -4.24 0.88 7.14
CA ILE A 392 -4.79 2.05 7.84
C ILE A 392 -4.62 1.91 9.36
N ARG A 393 -4.62 0.68 9.87
CA ARG A 393 -4.56 0.43 11.32
C ARG A 393 -3.15 0.09 11.81
N ALA A 394 -2.23 -0.19 10.90
CA ALA A 394 -0.83 -0.42 11.20
C ALA A 394 0.05 0.79 10.80
N PRO A 395 0.63 1.52 11.77
CA PRO A 395 1.51 2.64 11.47
C PRO A 395 2.78 2.19 10.75
N ARG A 396 3.28 3.06 9.87
CA ARG A 396 4.52 2.81 9.15
C ARG A 396 5.72 3.09 10.04
N ILE A 397 6.60 2.11 10.12
CA ILE A 397 7.87 2.26 10.85
C ILE A 397 8.71 3.41 10.26
N TRP A 398 8.73 3.57 8.94
CA TRP A 398 9.62 4.53 8.25
C TRP A 398 9.02 5.92 8.04
N ARG A 399 7.76 6.17 8.43
CA ARG A 399 7.13 7.50 8.31
C ARG A 399 6.68 7.96 9.68
N THR A 400 6.61 9.28 9.88
CA THR A 400 6.09 9.83 11.13
C THR A 400 4.60 9.55 11.26
N ILE A 401 4.16 9.19 12.47
CA ILE A 401 2.73 8.98 12.80
C ILE A 401 2.05 10.23 13.35
N LEU A 402 2.80 11.32 13.54
CA LEU A 402 2.28 12.59 14.08
C LEU A 402 1.38 13.35 13.11
N GLY A 403 1.21 12.85 11.89
CA GLY A 403 0.41 13.47 10.87
C GLY A 403 -1.09 13.36 11.17
N LYS A 404 -1.68 14.42 11.73
CA LYS A 404 -3.13 14.52 11.99
C LYS A 404 -4.00 14.13 10.79
N LYS A 405 -3.57 14.49 9.57
CA LYS A 405 -4.26 14.17 8.32
C LYS A 405 -4.52 12.67 8.15
N TYR A 406 -3.61 11.81 8.63
CA TYR A 406 -3.77 10.36 8.56
C TYR A 406 -4.94 9.88 9.44
N ILE A 407 -4.97 10.30 10.71
CA ILE A 407 -6.03 9.92 11.66
C ILE A 407 -7.38 10.53 11.26
N GLN A 408 -7.37 11.80 10.84
CA GLN A 408 -8.57 12.47 10.35
C GLN A 408 -9.14 11.79 9.10
N GLY A 409 -8.28 11.31 8.19
CA GLY A 409 -8.69 10.56 7.01
C GLY A 409 -9.46 9.29 7.38
N PHE A 410 -8.94 8.50 8.32
CA PHE A 410 -9.64 7.31 8.83
C PHE A 410 -11.00 7.66 9.44
N LEU A 411 -11.06 8.68 10.30
CA LEU A 411 -12.31 9.09 10.95
C LEU A 411 -13.35 9.56 9.93
N GLN A 412 -12.93 10.33 8.92
CA GLN A 412 -13.81 10.79 7.86
C GLN A 412 -14.32 9.62 7.00
N GLU A 413 -13.45 8.68 6.64
CA GLU A 413 -13.82 7.48 5.87
C GLU A 413 -14.84 6.62 6.62
N TYR A 414 -14.58 6.34 7.89
CA TYR A 414 -15.43 5.48 8.70
C TYR A 414 -16.78 6.14 9.04
N SER A 415 -16.77 7.41 9.46
CA SER A 415 -18.02 8.15 9.75
C SER A 415 -18.91 8.31 8.51
N THR A 416 -18.32 8.53 7.33
CA THR A 416 -19.09 8.65 6.09
C THR A 416 -19.67 7.30 5.66
N ALA A 417 -18.94 6.20 5.86
CA ALA A 417 -19.45 4.86 5.61
C ALA A 417 -20.64 4.50 6.53
N LEU A 418 -20.56 4.86 7.81
CA LEU A 418 -21.65 4.63 8.78
C LEU A 418 -22.93 5.38 8.41
N LYS A 419 -22.83 6.61 7.86
CA LYS A 419 -24.01 7.37 7.38
C LYS A 419 -24.74 6.68 6.24
N VAL A 420 -23.99 6.03 5.34
CA VAL A 420 -24.58 5.26 4.23
C VAL A 420 -25.31 4.03 4.80
N VAL A 421 -24.66 3.30 5.71
CA VAL A 421 -25.23 2.12 6.38
C VAL A 421 -26.52 2.49 7.12
N SER A 422 -26.48 3.52 7.97
CA SER A 422 -27.62 3.89 8.80
C SER A 422 -28.82 4.33 7.96
N SER A 423 -28.57 5.05 6.88
CA SER A 423 -29.64 5.52 6.00
C SER A 423 -30.32 4.39 5.24
N ALA A 424 -29.55 3.40 4.79
CA ALA A 424 -30.10 2.23 4.12
C ALA A 424 -30.84 1.29 5.08
N LEU A 425 -30.46 1.25 6.35
CA LEU A 425 -31.10 0.40 7.37
C LEU A 425 -32.22 1.06 8.16
N SER A 426 -32.38 2.38 8.08
CA SER A 426 -33.49 3.12 8.71
C SER A 426 -34.89 2.82 8.10
N ARG A 427 -35.00 1.78 7.28
CA ARG A 427 -36.24 1.28 6.66
C ARG A 427 -36.52 -0.14 7.13
#